data_AF-A0A7J4S830-F1
#
_entry.id   AF-A0A7J4S830-F1
#
_cell.length_a   1.000
_cell.length_b   1.000
_cell.length_c   1.000
_cell.angle_alpha   90.00
_cell.angle_beta   90.00
_cell.angle_gamma   90.00
#
_symmetry.space_group_name_H-M   'P 1'
#
loop_
_entity.id
_entity.type
_entity.pdbx_description
1 polymer ?
#
loop_
_entity_poly.entity_id
_entity_poly.type
_entity_poly.pdbx_seq_one_letter_code
_entity_poly.pdbx_strand_id
1 'polypeptide(L)'
;MPYREKRMTNLRPYVEVTKPKLVSLLAFTAFVGMFVGARWAAVDLSPTLWILGMVAITLGCAGSNAITCFIDRDIDSVMDRTRKRPLPSGRIHPPQKALYLGAALVAASL
;
A
#
# COMPACT_ATOMS: atom_id res chain seq x y z
N MET A 1 20.60 20.34 -3.24
CA MET A 1 19.36 21.12 -3.00
C MET A 1 19.07 21.12 -1.51
N PRO A 2 18.87 22.27 -0.84
CA PRO A 2 18.59 22.29 0.60
C PRO A 2 17.17 21.76 0.84
N TYR A 3 17.07 20.61 1.51
CA TYR A 3 15.80 20.00 1.91
C TYR A 3 15.13 20.90 2.96
N ARG A 4 14.24 21.78 2.50
CA ARG A 4 13.48 22.68 3.36
C ARG A 4 12.54 21.81 4.19
N GLU A 5 12.88 21.62 5.46
CA GLU A 5 12.15 20.81 6.43
C GLU A 5 10.76 21.42 6.71
N LYS A 6 9.82 21.21 5.80
CA LYS A 6 8.40 21.42 6.08
C LYS A 6 7.95 20.25 6.94
N ARG A 7 8.10 20.40 8.25
CA ARG A 7 7.39 19.61 9.27
C ARG A 7 5.89 19.79 9.03
N MET A 8 5.31 18.96 8.17
CA MET A 8 3.87 18.86 8.02
C MET A 8 3.47 17.48 8.52
N THR A 9 2.74 17.49 9.63
CA THR A 9 1.88 16.42 10.18
C THR A 9 0.76 16.04 9.20
N ASN A 10 1.08 15.91 7.91
CA ASN A 10 0.14 15.56 6.86
C ASN A 10 0.24 14.06 6.61
N LEU A 11 -0.83 13.33 6.93
CA LEU A 11 -0.98 11.90 6.65
C LEU A 11 -1.32 11.62 5.18
N ARG A 12 -1.81 12.63 4.44
CA ARG A 12 -2.23 12.49 3.04
C ARG A 12 -1.16 11.87 2.12
N PRO A 13 0.12 12.25 2.17
CA PRO A 13 1.17 11.61 1.35
C PRO A 13 1.34 10.13 1.66
N TYR A 14 1.21 9.73 2.93
CA TYR A 14 1.30 8.33 3.36
C TYR A 14 0.09 7.49 2.92
N VAL A 15 -1.09 8.10 2.82
CA VAL A 15 -2.25 7.42 2.21
C VAL A 15 -2.11 7.37 0.69
N GLU A 16 -1.52 8.39 0.06
CA GLU A 16 -1.34 8.41 -1.39
C GLU A 16 -0.31 7.37 -1.86
N VAL A 17 0.75 7.11 -1.07
CA VAL A 17 1.80 6.14 -1.43
C VAL A 17 1.29 4.69 -1.46
N THR A 18 0.25 4.36 -0.67
CA THR A 18 -0.36 3.02 -0.66
C THR A 18 -1.31 2.80 -1.85
N LYS A 19 -1.64 3.84 -2.62
CA LYS A 19 -2.52 3.80 -3.81
C LYS A 19 -3.89 3.17 -3.50
N PRO A 20 -4.76 3.84 -2.72
CA PRO A 20 -6.01 3.24 -2.20
C PRO A 20 -6.96 2.74 -3.30
N LYS A 21 -7.02 3.42 -4.45
CA LYS A 21 -7.84 2.97 -5.59
C LYS A 21 -7.35 1.65 -6.21
N LEU A 22 -6.04 1.43 -6.21
CA LEU A 22 -5.44 0.20 -6.72
C LEU A 22 -5.64 -0.93 -5.70
N VAL A 23 -5.43 -0.63 -4.41
CA VAL A 23 -5.65 -1.58 -3.31
C VAL A 23 -7.12 -1.99 -3.22
N SER A 24 -8.09 -1.10 -3.42
CA SER A 24 -9.52 -1.47 -3.41
C SER A 24 -9.88 -2.43 -4.54
N LEU A 25 -9.26 -2.26 -5.72
CA LEU A 25 -9.45 -3.19 -6.84
C LEU A 25 -8.87 -4.57 -6.51
N LEU A 26 -7.65 -4.61 -5.95
CA LEU A 26 -7.03 -5.86 -5.50
C LEU A 26 -7.84 -6.56 -4.40
N ALA A 27 -8.31 -5.81 -3.41
CA ALA A 27 -9.17 -6.32 -2.35
C ALA A 27 -10.46 -6.92 -2.93
N PHE A 28 -11.10 -6.26 -3.89
CA PHE A 28 -12.28 -6.82 -4.55
C PHE A 28 -11.98 -8.13 -5.28
N THR A 29 -10.88 -8.20 -6.03
CA THR A 29 -10.49 -9.45 -6.72
C THR A 29 -10.19 -10.58 -5.73
N ALA A 30 -9.56 -10.25 -4.60
CA ALA A 30 -9.28 -11.21 -3.54
C ALA A 30 -10.54 -11.70 -2.84
N PHE A 31 -11.50 -10.81 -2.58
CA PHE A 31 -12.79 -11.17 -2.02
C PHE A 31 -13.52 -12.19 -2.90
N VAL A 32 -13.59 -11.93 -4.21
CA VAL A 32 -14.21 -12.86 -5.17
C VAL A 32 -13.45 -14.19 -5.20
N GLY A 33 -12.12 -14.17 -5.20
CA GLY A 33 -11.29 -15.37 -5.17
C GLY A 33 -11.51 -16.21 -3.90
N MET A 34 -11.56 -15.57 -2.74
CA MET A 34 -11.84 -16.21 -1.45
C MET A 34 -13.24 -16.83 -1.44
N PHE A 35 -14.23 -16.15 -2.03
CA PHE A 35 -15.61 -16.64 -2.11
C PHE A 35 -15.76 -17.86 -2.99
N VAL A 36 -15.20 -17.79 -4.20
CA VAL A 36 -15.21 -18.91 -5.13
C VAL A 36 -14.43 -20.09 -4.55
N GLY A 37 -13.26 -19.84 -3.96
CA GLY A 37 -12.42 -20.88 -3.35
C GLY A 37 -13.12 -21.58 -2.17
N ALA A 38 -13.76 -20.82 -1.28
CA ALA A 38 -14.51 -21.37 -0.14
C ALA A 38 -15.67 -22.26 -0.58
N ARG A 39 -16.44 -21.80 -1.58
CA ARG A 39 -17.56 -22.56 -2.15
C ARG A 39 -17.07 -23.84 -2.82
N TRP A 40 -15.98 -23.77 -3.58
CA TRP A 40 -15.43 -24.91 -4.30
C TRP A 40 -14.82 -25.95 -3.36
N ALA A 41 -14.14 -25.52 -2.31
CA ALA A 41 -13.54 -26.42 -1.30
C ALA A 41 -14.55 -26.92 -0.25
N ALA A 42 -15.82 -26.52 -0.33
CA ALA A 42 -16.85 -26.80 0.68
C ALA A 42 -16.43 -26.41 2.11
N VAL A 43 -15.70 -25.30 2.24
CA VAL A 43 -15.23 -24.77 3.54
C VAL A 43 -16.16 -23.65 3.99
N ASP A 44 -16.75 -23.83 5.17
CA ASP A 44 -17.51 -22.77 5.84
C ASP A 44 -16.57 -21.86 6.63
N LEU A 45 -16.18 -20.76 5.99
CA LEU A 45 -15.42 -19.69 6.63
C LEU A 45 -16.30 -18.93 7.63
N SER A 46 -15.86 -18.86 8.89
CA SER A 46 -16.48 -17.98 9.87
C SER A 46 -16.38 -16.51 9.42
N PRO A 47 -17.33 -15.64 9.83
CA PRO A 47 -17.25 -14.20 9.55
C PRO A 47 -15.93 -13.56 10.02
N THR A 48 -15.34 -14.09 11.10
CA THR A 48 -14.04 -13.64 11.61
C THR A 48 -12.90 -13.94 10.64
N LEU A 49 -12.86 -15.12 10.04
CA LEU A 49 -11.84 -15.49 9.05
C LEU A 49 -11.98 -14.69 7.76
N TRP A 50 -13.22 -14.39 7.35
CA TRP A 50 -13.49 -13.48 6.25
C TRP A 50 -12.89 -12.09 6.47
N ILE A 51 -13.17 -11.50 7.63
CA ILE A 51 -12.67 -10.17 7.98
C ILE A 51 -11.14 -10.18 8.09
N LEU A 52 -10.57 -11.15 8.79
CA LEU A 52 -9.12 -11.28 8.95
C LEU A 52 -8.41 -11.46 7.61
N GLY A 53 -8.90 -12.34 6.75
CA GLY A 53 -8.34 -12.55 5.41
C GLY A 53 -8.39 -11.28 4.54
N MET A 54 -9.52 -10.57 4.56
CA MET A 54 -9.65 -9.32 3.81
C MET A 54 -8.74 -8.21 4.34
N VAL A 55 -8.60 -8.08 5.67
CA VAL A 55 -7.68 -7.13 6.30
C VAL A 55 -6.24 -7.47 5.96
N ALA A 56 -5.83 -8.74 6.11
CA ALA A 56 -4.49 -9.21 5.77
C ALA A 56 -4.14 -8.88 4.32
N ILE A 57 -5.00 -9.25 3.36
CA ILE A 57 -4.75 -8.99 1.94
C ILE A 57 -4.66 -7.49 1.65
N THR A 58 -5.56 -6.69 2.23
CA THR A 58 -5.57 -5.23 2.03
C THR A 58 -4.28 -4.60 2.56
N LEU A 59 -3.84 -5.00 3.75
CA LEU A 59 -2.59 -4.52 4.36
C LEU A 59 -1.36 -4.96 3.55
N GLY A 60 -1.32 -6.22 3.10
CA GLY A 60 -0.25 -6.76 2.27
C GLY A 60 -0.12 -6.01 0.94
N CYS A 61 -1.24 -5.78 0.24
CA CYS A 61 -1.27 -5.01 -1.00
C CYS A 61 -0.84 -3.55 -0.79
N ALA A 62 -1.34 -2.90 0.26
CA ALA A 62 -0.98 -1.52 0.59
C ALA A 62 0.51 -1.38 0.93
N GLY A 63 1.04 -2.32 1.72
CA GLY A 63 2.44 -2.37 2.10
C GLY A 63 3.37 -2.62 0.92
N SER A 64 3.04 -3.61 0.09
CA SER A 64 3.77 -3.92 -1.15
C SER A 64 3.82 -2.71 -2.10
N ASN A 65 2.70 -2.02 -2.31
CA ASN A 65 2.66 -0.80 -3.11
C ASN A 65 3.58 0.31 -2.59
N ALA A 66 3.64 0.50 -1.27
CA ALA A 66 4.50 1.51 -0.65
C ALA A 66 5.99 1.16 -0.85
N ILE A 67 6.35 -0.12 -0.72
CA ILE A 67 7.71 -0.62 -0.99
C ILE A 67 8.07 -0.42 -2.46
N THR A 68 7.20 -0.81 -3.40
CA THR A 68 7.42 -0.59 -4.84
C THR A 68 7.64 0.88 -5.15
N CYS A 69 6.81 1.78 -4.60
CA CYS A 69 7.01 3.22 -4.82
C CYS A 69 8.34 3.73 -4.22
N PHE A 70 8.83 3.13 -3.14
CA PHE A 70 10.14 3.44 -2.58
C PHE A 70 11.29 2.98 -3.46
N ILE A 71 11.15 1.80 -4.09
CA ILE A 71 12.13 1.26 -5.05
C ILE A 71 12.15 2.14 -6.30
N ASP A 72 10.99 2.47 -6.87
CA ASP A 72 10.87 3.24 -8.13
C ASP A 72 11.13 4.75 -7.96
N ARG A 73 11.51 5.24 -6.77
CA ARG A 73 11.50 6.69 -6.45
C ARG A 73 12.39 7.54 -7.36
N ASP A 74 13.50 6.97 -7.81
CA ASP A 74 14.50 7.57 -8.70
C ASP A 74 14.00 7.57 -10.14
N ILE A 75 13.45 6.45 -10.62
CA ILE A 75 12.83 6.33 -11.94
C ILE A 75 11.62 7.27 -12.04
N ASP A 76 10.76 7.28 -11.03
CA ASP A 76 9.59 8.16 -10.99
C ASP A 76 9.99 9.65 -10.97
N SER A 77 11.21 10.01 -10.53
CA SER A 77 11.67 11.41 -10.50
C SER A 77 11.93 12.01 -11.88
N VAL A 78 12.27 11.18 -12.87
CA VAL A 78 12.53 11.59 -14.26
C VAL A 78 11.33 11.39 -15.19
N MET A 79 10.24 10.82 -14.69
CA MET A 79 9.02 10.55 -15.46
C MET A 79 7.98 11.67 -15.32
N ASP A 80 7.55 12.24 -16.44
CA ASP A 80 6.55 13.33 -16.45
C ASP A 80 5.24 12.99 -15.75
N ARG A 81 4.80 11.73 -15.89
CA ARG A 81 3.56 11.22 -15.31
C ARG A 81 3.67 11.01 -13.80
N THR A 82 4.85 10.71 -13.25
CA THR A 82 5.00 10.20 -11.88
C THR A 82 5.92 11.04 -10.99
N ARG A 83 6.62 12.04 -11.54
CA ARG A 83 7.48 12.99 -10.80
C ARG A 83 6.79 13.76 -9.68
N LYS A 84 5.46 13.88 -9.74
CA LYS A 84 4.64 14.55 -8.71
C LYS A 84 4.21 13.62 -7.56
N ARG A 85 4.52 12.33 -7.62
CA ARG A 85 4.17 11.36 -6.56
C ARG A 85 4.86 11.70 -5.23
N PRO A 86 4.35 11.22 -4.08
CA PRO A 86 4.83 11.63 -2.76
C PRO A 86 6.33 11.47 -2.50
N LEU A 87 6.93 10.40 -3.03
CA LEU A 87 8.35 10.09 -2.83
C LEU A 87 9.28 10.91 -3.74
N PRO A 88 9.12 10.90 -5.08
CA PRO A 88 9.94 11.73 -5.97
C PRO A 88 9.81 13.23 -5.70
N SER A 89 8.62 13.69 -5.32
CA SER A 89 8.38 15.11 -5.03
C SER A 89 8.85 15.53 -3.63
N GLY A 90 9.46 14.63 -2.85
CA GLY A 90 9.94 14.91 -1.49
C GLY A 90 8.85 15.21 -0.46
N ARG A 91 7.57 14.89 -0.73
CA ARG A 91 6.47 15.07 0.24
C ARG A 91 6.55 14.06 1.38
N ILE A 92 7.17 12.90 1.15
CA ILE A 92 7.62 11.97 2.19
C ILE A 92 9.14 12.04 2.22
N HIS A 93 9.69 12.65 3.27
CA HIS A 93 11.13 12.59 3.48
C HIS A 93 11.48 12.54 4.99
N PRO A 94 12.52 11.79 5.38
CA PRO A 94 13.34 10.88 4.55
C PRO A 94 12.52 9.78 3.84
N PRO A 95 12.90 9.37 2.60
CA PRO A 95 12.12 8.43 1.80
C PRO A 95 11.96 7.06 2.48
N GLN A 96 12.88 6.70 3.37
CA GLN A 96 12.84 5.51 4.22
C GLN A 96 11.55 5.42 5.06
N LYS A 97 10.88 6.54 5.35
CA LYS A 97 9.58 6.51 6.05
C LYS A 97 8.51 5.74 5.26
N ALA A 98 8.52 5.82 3.94
CA ALA A 98 7.60 5.03 3.10
C ALA A 98 7.96 3.54 3.12
N LEU A 99 9.26 3.23 3.16
CA LEU A 99 9.74 1.84 3.30
C LEU A 99 9.31 1.26 4.65
N TYR A 100 9.51 1.97 5.76
CA TYR A 100 9.12 1.52 7.09
C TYR A 100 7.61 1.34 7.21
N LEU A 101 6.82 2.26 6.65
CA LEU A 101 5.36 2.10 6.56
C LEU A 101 5.00 0.83 5.77
N GLY A 102 5.61 0.64 4.59
CA GLY A 102 5.36 -0.52 3.76
C GLY A 102 5.70 -1.84 4.46
N ALA A 103 6.88 -1.91 5.08
CA ALA A 103 7.32 -3.06 5.85
C ALA A 103 6.41 -3.35 7.06
N ALA A 104 5.97 -2.30 7.78
CA ALA A 104 5.05 -2.46 8.90
C ALA A 104 3.67 -2.97 8.46
N LEU A 105 3.14 -2.48 7.33
CA LEU A 105 1.88 -2.97 6.76
C LEU A 105 1.97 -4.43 6.31
N VAL A 106 3.08 -4.82 5.68
CA VAL A 106 3.32 -6.23 5.32
C VAL A 106 3.46 -7.09 6.57
N ALA A 107 4.23 -6.66 7.57
CA ALA A 107 4.37 -7.40 8.83
C ALA A 107 3.02 -7.55 9.54
N ALA A 108 2.15 -6.54 9.50
CA ALA A 108 0.81 -6.59 10.07
C ALA A 108 -0.19 -7.42 9.25
N SER A 109 0.18 -7.85 8.03
CA SER A 109 -0.67 -8.71 7.20
C SER A 109 -0.47 -10.21 7.44
N LEU A 110 0.59 -10.57 8.17
CA LEU A 110 0.90 -11.94 8.60
C LEU A 110 0.22 -12.25 9.94
#